data_AF-A0A1Y4FG77-F1
#
_entry.id   AF-A0A1Y4FG77-F1
#
_cell.length_a   1.000
_cell.length_b   1.000
_cell.length_c   1.000
_cell.angle_alpha   90.00
_cell.angle_beta   90.00
_cell.angle_gamma   90.00
#
_symmetry.space_group_name_H-M   'P 1'
#
loop_
_entity.id
_entity.type
_entity.pdbx_description
1 polymer ?
#
loop_
_entity_poly.entity_id
_entity_poly.type
_entity_poly.pdbx_seq_one_letter_code
_entity_poly.pdbx_strand_id
1 'polypeptide(L)'
;MSVNGQPKKRGGMPYKKEKKTPWMRLLLILSVYGAGIILYLAVGVFMEKEGLEFRSWVKWTALFLGYLIPAGTLLGYLIWGIEKLKAGLREVLLVVLVIAVLVLAAGFFLLLFIGALMFPEEKKLDNGLLEVRYATFRETEVYECRSAGLFARTAGRRKVSSKEAENVPEITVSPTPNPTSVPSEEEGANESAKTEQESNPLETPEGSYQVLYDTVLSETYSMSRPGYNAKGNFYSVLEEGTAEYEGRQVPYDITAVYDRKSDDGTSQWFVLYKNYYKETEEETSVMEAEILGGYAVHMETGEVFEREIYW
;
A
#
# COMPACT_ATOMS: atom_id res chain seq x y z
N MET A 1 -64.42 58.34 -2.93
CA MET A 1 -63.06 58.78 -3.33
C MET A 1 -62.08 57.69 -2.91
N SER A 2 -61.44 57.07 -3.89
CA SER A 2 -60.61 55.86 -3.72
C SER A 2 -59.26 56.19 -3.10
N VAL A 3 -58.90 55.46 -2.05
CA VAL A 3 -57.59 55.50 -1.37
C VAL A 3 -56.61 54.69 -2.22
N ASN A 4 -55.75 55.39 -2.99
CA ASN A 4 -54.68 54.76 -3.77
C ASN A 4 -53.36 54.84 -3.00
N GLY A 5 -53.18 53.90 -2.06
CA GLY A 5 -51.90 53.62 -1.43
C GLY A 5 -51.03 52.76 -2.34
N GLN A 6 -50.11 53.39 -3.07
CA GLN A 6 -49.03 52.68 -3.76
C GLN A 6 -48.00 52.19 -2.72
N PRO A 7 -47.64 50.89 -2.66
CA PRO A 7 -46.58 50.44 -1.78
C PRO A 7 -45.23 50.95 -2.31
N LYS A 8 -44.51 51.72 -1.48
CA LYS A 8 -43.09 52.06 -1.68
C LYS A 8 -42.30 50.78 -1.96
N LYS A 9 -41.86 50.58 -3.21
CA LYS A 9 -40.82 49.61 -3.54
C LYS A 9 -39.58 49.98 -2.71
N ARG A 10 -39.28 49.15 -1.70
CA ARG A 10 -38.00 49.23 -0.97
C ARG A 10 -36.90 49.07 -2.01
N GLY A 11 -36.09 50.12 -2.18
CA GLY A 11 -34.91 50.08 -3.03
C GLY A 11 -33.97 48.99 -2.53
N GLY A 12 -33.91 47.88 -3.25
CA GLY A 12 -32.83 46.93 -3.09
C GLY A 12 -31.53 47.66 -3.43
N MET A 13 -30.63 47.80 -2.45
CA MET A 13 -29.28 48.24 -2.72
C MET A 13 -28.71 47.37 -3.84
N PRO A 14 -28.12 47.94 -4.91
CA PRO A 14 -27.47 47.14 -5.92
C PRO A 14 -26.31 46.41 -5.24
N TYR A 15 -26.42 45.09 -5.13
CA TYR A 15 -25.32 44.25 -4.71
C TYR A 15 -24.18 44.44 -5.73
N LYS A 16 -23.23 45.32 -5.40
CA LYS A 16 -22.01 45.53 -6.18
C LYS A 16 -21.24 44.22 -6.12
N LYS A 17 -21.39 43.39 -7.16
CA LYS A 17 -20.57 42.21 -7.38
C LYS A 17 -19.12 42.70 -7.43
N GLU A 18 -18.37 42.52 -6.34
CA GLU A 18 -16.95 42.81 -6.31
C GLU A 18 -16.29 42.01 -7.44
N LYS A 19 -15.79 42.73 -8.46
CA LYS A 19 -15.05 42.11 -9.56
C LYS A 19 -13.73 41.64 -8.96
N LYS A 20 -13.66 40.36 -8.57
CA LYS A 20 -12.41 39.72 -8.11
C LYS A 20 -11.30 40.03 -9.11
N THR A 21 -10.27 40.72 -8.65
CA THR A 21 -9.09 41.05 -9.45
C THR A 21 -8.38 39.76 -9.86
N PRO A 22 -7.64 39.76 -10.99
CA PRO A 22 -6.97 38.56 -11.50
C PRO A 22 -6.08 37.87 -10.45
N TRP A 23 -5.44 38.66 -9.58
CA TRP A 23 -4.59 38.15 -8.49
C TRP A 23 -5.38 37.43 -7.39
N MET A 24 -6.58 37.91 -7.03
CA MET A 24 -7.46 37.20 -6.09
C MET A 24 -7.93 35.85 -6.63
N ARG A 25 -8.07 35.70 -7.95
CA ARG A 25 -8.41 34.40 -8.57
C ARG A 25 -7.23 33.43 -8.50
N LEU A 26 -6.02 33.93 -8.73
CA LEU A 26 -4.79 33.13 -8.64
C LEU A 26 -4.59 32.61 -7.21
N LEU A 27 -4.74 33.48 -6.21
CA LEU A 27 -4.65 33.08 -4.80
C LEU A 27 -5.70 32.03 -4.42
N LEU A 28 -6.93 32.17 -4.93
CA LEU A 28 -7.99 31.21 -4.65
C LEU A 28 -7.71 29.84 -5.29
N ILE A 29 -7.17 29.81 -6.50
CA ILE A 29 -6.75 28.56 -7.17
C ILE A 29 -5.64 27.89 -6.36
N LEU A 30 -4.61 28.64 -5.97
CA LEU A 30 -3.50 28.14 -5.18
C LEU A 30 -3.93 27.69 -3.78
N SER A 31 -4.89 28.36 -3.14
CA SER A 31 -5.38 27.96 -1.82
C SER A 31 -6.21 26.68 -1.87
N VAL A 32 -7.08 26.53 -2.88
CA VAL A 32 -7.86 25.30 -3.07
C VAL A 32 -6.94 24.13 -3.41
N TYR A 33 -5.95 24.38 -4.27
CA TYR A 33 -4.93 23.40 -4.60
C TYR A 33 -4.10 22.97 -3.38
N GLY A 34 -3.61 23.93 -2.59
CA GLY A 34 -2.86 23.67 -1.37
C GLY A 34 -3.68 22.86 -0.35
N ALA A 35 -4.96 23.20 -0.18
CA ALA A 35 -5.87 22.42 0.67
C ALA A 35 -6.05 20.99 0.15
N GLY A 36 -6.10 20.79 -1.17
CA GLY A 36 -6.17 19.46 -1.79
C GLY A 36 -4.92 18.61 -1.52
N ILE A 37 -3.72 19.20 -1.59
CA ILE A 37 -2.47 18.50 -1.24
C ILE A 37 -2.47 18.12 0.24
N ILE A 38 -2.84 19.05 1.13
CA ILE A 38 -2.89 18.78 2.57
C ILE A 38 -3.85 17.63 2.86
N LEU A 39 -5.02 17.62 2.22
CA LEU A 39 -5.98 16.54 2.35
C LEU A 39 -5.44 15.22 1.82
N TYR A 40 -4.79 15.20 0.65
CA TYR A 40 -4.14 14.00 0.11
C TYR A 40 -3.10 13.42 1.07
N LEU A 41 -2.25 14.27 1.65
CA LEU A 41 -1.24 13.85 2.63
C LEU A 41 -1.89 13.35 3.93
N ALA A 42 -2.91 14.04 4.44
CA ALA A 42 -3.62 13.65 5.65
C ALA A 42 -4.33 12.29 5.48
N VAL A 43 -4.97 12.07 4.32
CA VAL A 43 -5.58 10.77 3.98
C VAL A 43 -4.50 9.70 3.84
N GLY A 44 -3.34 10.02 3.25
CA GLY A 44 -2.22 9.10 3.14
C GLY A 44 -1.73 8.61 4.51
N VAL A 45 -1.53 9.53 5.46
CA VAL A 45 -1.13 9.19 6.84
C VAL A 45 -2.20 8.34 7.54
N PHE A 46 -3.47 8.63 7.31
CA PHE A 46 -4.56 7.84 7.88
C PHE A 46 -4.61 6.43 7.27
N MET A 47 -4.48 6.31 5.95
CA MET A 47 -4.44 5.03 5.25
C MET A 47 -3.27 4.17 5.71
N GLU A 48 -2.09 4.76 5.91
CA GLU A 48 -0.90 4.04 6.38
C GLU A 48 -1.15 3.37 7.76
N LYS A 49 -1.87 4.05 8.66
CA LYS A 49 -2.27 3.46 9.95
C LYS A 49 -3.20 2.27 9.83
N GLU A 50 -4.02 2.23 8.78
CA GLU A 50 -4.93 1.11 8.49
C GLU A 50 -4.28 0.02 7.61
N GLY A 51 -2.97 0.10 7.35
CA GLY A 51 -2.27 -0.84 6.46
C GLY A 51 -2.70 -0.70 5.00
N LEU A 52 -3.18 0.48 4.61
CA LEU A 52 -3.61 0.80 3.26
C LEU A 52 -2.61 1.73 2.57
N GLU A 53 -2.45 1.55 1.28
CA GLU A 53 -1.66 2.43 0.43
C GLU A 53 -2.49 2.96 -0.73
N PHE A 54 -2.21 4.20 -1.15
CA PHE A 54 -2.72 4.69 -2.42
C PHE A 54 -2.25 3.82 -3.57
N ARG A 55 -3.17 3.58 -4.52
CA ARG A 55 -2.83 2.96 -5.79
C ARG A 55 -1.86 3.84 -6.58
N SER A 56 -1.04 3.18 -7.38
CA SER A 56 0.06 3.79 -8.12
C SER A 56 -0.44 4.85 -9.09
N TRP A 57 -1.58 4.62 -9.74
CA TRP A 57 -2.21 5.64 -10.58
C TRP A 57 -2.61 6.90 -9.78
N VAL A 58 -3.04 6.76 -8.51
CA VAL A 58 -3.37 7.90 -7.65
C VAL A 58 -2.11 8.69 -7.32
N LYS A 59 -1.03 7.99 -6.93
CA LYS A 59 0.29 8.60 -6.68
C LYS A 59 0.79 9.36 -7.91
N TRP A 60 0.67 8.77 -9.09
CA TRP A 60 0.96 9.42 -10.38
C TRP A 60 0.10 10.66 -10.60
N THR A 61 -1.22 10.57 -10.43
CA THR A 61 -2.10 11.74 -10.62
C THR A 61 -1.80 12.87 -9.65
N ALA A 62 -1.49 12.56 -8.39
CA ALA A 62 -1.09 13.54 -7.39
C ALA A 62 0.22 14.22 -7.76
N LEU A 63 1.21 13.47 -8.25
CA LEU A 63 2.49 13.99 -8.75
C LEU A 63 2.29 14.90 -9.98
N PHE A 64 1.45 14.49 -10.93
CA PHE A 64 1.13 15.27 -12.13
C PHE A 64 0.41 16.58 -11.82
N LEU A 65 -0.66 16.52 -11.02
CA LEU A 65 -1.39 17.71 -10.58
C LEU A 65 -0.49 18.60 -9.71
N GLY A 66 0.35 17.95 -8.90
CA GLY A 66 1.52 18.46 -8.17
C GLY A 66 2.34 19.49 -8.95
N TYR A 67 2.57 19.17 -10.21
CA TYR A 67 3.43 19.91 -11.11
C TYR A 67 2.66 20.88 -12.01
N LEU A 68 1.59 20.39 -12.65
CA LEU A 68 0.87 21.10 -13.71
C LEU A 68 0.13 22.33 -13.20
N ILE A 69 -0.47 22.27 -12.00
CA ILE A 69 -1.26 23.39 -11.47
C ILE A 69 -0.36 24.59 -11.11
N PRO A 70 0.74 24.44 -10.35
CA PRO A 70 1.68 25.53 -10.12
C PRO A 70 2.35 26.03 -11.40
N ALA A 71 2.81 25.13 -12.28
CA ALA A 71 3.47 25.51 -13.52
C ALA A 71 2.52 26.29 -14.45
N GLY A 72 1.30 25.79 -14.64
CA GLY A 72 0.29 26.43 -15.49
C GLY A 72 -0.18 27.78 -14.95
N THR A 73 -0.34 27.92 -13.63
CA THR A 73 -0.69 29.20 -13.01
C THR A 73 0.42 30.24 -13.14
N LEU A 74 1.69 29.83 -12.97
CA LEU A 74 2.85 30.69 -13.21
C LEU A 74 2.93 31.13 -14.68
N LEU A 75 2.77 30.19 -15.62
CA LEU A 75 2.84 30.47 -17.05
C LEU A 75 1.71 31.41 -17.49
N GLY A 76 0.48 31.15 -17.02
CA GLY A 76 -0.67 32.01 -17.28
C GLY A 76 -0.47 33.43 -16.75
N TYR A 77 0.16 33.58 -15.58
CA TYR A 77 0.49 34.89 -15.02
C TYR A 77 1.55 35.62 -15.84
N LEU A 78 2.60 34.92 -16.29
CA LEU A 78 3.64 35.47 -17.16
C LEU A 78 3.04 35.97 -18.48
N ILE A 79 2.22 35.16 -19.16
CA ILE A 79 1.57 35.53 -20.42
C ILE A 79 0.69 36.77 -20.24
N TRP A 80 -0.14 36.78 -19.19
CA TRP A 80 -1.00 37.93 -18.87
C TRP A 80 -0.21 39.22 -18.59
N GLY A 81 0.95 39.09 -17.95
CA GLY A 81 1.85 40.22 -17.70
C GLY A 81 2.47 40.76 -19.00
N ILE A 82 2.88 39.89 -19.91
CA ILE A 82 3.54 40.23 -21.18
C ILE A 82 2.61 41.02 -22.10
N GLU A 83 1.32 40.71 -22.14
CA GLU A 83 0.32 41.40 -22.97
C GLU A 83 0.19 42.90 -22.66
N LYS A 84 0.62 43.35 -21.47
CA LYS A 84 0.51 44.74 -21.01
C LYS A 84 1.76 45.59 -21.25
N LEU A 85 2.81 45.02 -21.85
CA LEU A 85 4.12 45.67 -21.95
C LEU A 85 4.36 46.33 -23.31
N LYS A 86 5.31 47.28 -23.33
CA LYS A 86 5.78 47.95 -24.57
C LYS A 86 6.54 46.95 -25.47
N ALA A 87 6.49 47.17 -26.78
CA ALA A 87 7.00 46.23 -27.80
C ALA A 87 8.43 45.72 -27.56
N GLY A 88 9.40 46.60 -27.27
CA GLY A 88 10.79 46.15 -27.05
C GLY A 88 10.99 45.27 -25.81
N LEU A 89 10.23 45.50 -24.74
CA LEU A 89 10.29 44.66 -23.53
C LEU A 89 9.53 43.35 -23.72
N ARG A 90 8.48 43.36 -24.55
CA ARG A 90 7.67 42.19 -24.90
C ARG A 90 8.49 41.14 -25.64
N GLU A 91 9.32 41.52 -26.61
CA GLU A 91 10.15 40.57 -27.37
C GLU A 91 11.15 39.82 -26.49
N VAL A 92 11.84 40.53 -25.58
CA VAL A 92 12.78 39.91 -24.63
C VAL A 92 12.05 38.94 -23.70
N LEU A 93 10.89 39.33 -23.17
CA LEU A 93 10.10 38.47 -22.29
C LEU A 93 9.48 37.25 -22.99
N LEU A 94 9.20 37.34 -24.29
CA LEU A 94 8.76 36.18 -25.08
C LEU A 94 9.87 35.13 -25.19
N VAL A 95 11.13 35.56 -25.38
CA VAL A 95 12.28 34.64 -25.35
C VAL A 95 12.42 33.99 -23.98
N VAL A 96 12.30 34.77 -22.90
CA VAL A 96 12.31 34.25 -21.53
C VAL A 96 11.16 33.26 -21.29
N LEU A 97 9.96 33.54 -21.82
CA LEU A 97 8.81 32.64 -21.74
C LEU A 97 9.09 31.31 -22.44
N VAL A 98 9.69 31.32 -23.63
CA VAL A 98 10.07 30.09 -24.36
C VAL A 98 11.07 29.28 -23.54
N ILE A 99 12.10 29.93 -22.99
CA ILE A 99 13.08 29.27 -22.11
C ILE A 99 12.38 28.68 -20.87
N ALA A 100 11.48 29.43 -20.23
CA ALA A 100 10.73 28.95 -19.08
C ALA A 100 9.87 27.72 -19.42
N VAL A 101 9.21 27.71 -20.59
CA VAL A 101 8.45 26.54 -21.06
C VAL A 101 9.36 25.34 -21.28
N LEU A 102 10.55 25.52 -21.87
CA LEU A 102 11.52 24.43 -22.06
C LEU A 102 12.03 23.88 -20.72
N VAL A 103 12.33 24.74 -19.75
CA VAL A 103 12.74 24.33 -18.40
C VAL A 103 11.62 23.56 -17.70
N LEU A 104 10.37 24.01 -17.84
CA LEU A 104 9.21 23.30 -17.29
C LEU A 104 8.99 21.95 -18.00
N ALA A 105 9.15 21.88 -19.32
CA ALA A 105 9.08 20.62 -20.05
C ALA A 105 10.16 19.63 -19.58
N ALA A 106 11.41 20.09 -19.43
CA ALA A 106 12.50 19.27 -18.91
C ALA A 106 12.24 18.80 -17.47
N GLY A 107 11.74 19.69 -16.61
CA GLY A 107 11.35 19.35 -15.24
C GLY A 107 10.23 18.30 -15.19
N PHE A 108 9.26 18.38 -16.11
CA PHE A 108 8.21 17.37 -16.24
C PHE A 108 8.77 16.00 -16.65
N PHE A 109 9.69 15.95 -17.62
CA PHE A 109 10.36 14.70 -17.99
C PHE A 109 11.18 14.11 -16.83
N LEU A 110 11.88 14.94 -16.08
CA LEU A 110 12.60 14.49 -14.89
C LEU A 110 11.63 13.92 -13.84
N LEU A 111 10.48 14.55 -13.65
CA LEU A 111 9.44 14.12 -12.73
C LEU A 111 8.79 12.80 -13.17
N LEU A 112 8.58 12.59 -14.47
CA LEU A 112 8.19 11.28 -15.02
C LEU A 112 9.24 10.21 -14.72
N PHE A 113 10.52 10.53 -14.92
CA PHE A 113 11.60 9.60 -14.66
C PHE A 113 11.68 9.23 -13.17
N ILE A 114 11.59 10.22 -12.27
CA ILE A 114 11.55 9.99 -10.82
C ILE A 114 10.31 9.18 -10.43
N GLY A 115 9.14 9.50 -10.99
CA GLY A 115 7.89 8.77 -10.73
C GLY A 115 8.01 7.30 -11.14
N ALA A 116 8.65 6.99 -12.26
CA ALA A 116 8.88 5.63 -12.73
C ALA A 116 9.83 4.85 -11.82
N LEU A 117 10.76 5.52 -11.14
CA LEU A 117 11.66 4.90 -10.16
C LEU A 117 11.00 4.72 -8.78
N MET A 118 10.12 5.65 -8.39
CA MET A 118 9.56 5.71 -7.04
C MET A 118 8.22 4.98 -6.90
N PHE A 119 7.43 4.92 -7.97
CA PHE A 119 6.10 4.33 -7.92
C PHE A 119 6.11 2.93 -8.53
N PRO A 120 5.53 1.94 -7.82
CA PRO A 120 5.53 0.59 -8.33
C PRO A 120 4.60 0.45 -9.54
N GLU A 121 4.90 -0.54 -10.38
CA GLU A 121 3.99 -0.93 -11.44
C GLU A 121 2.85 -1.79 -10.87
N GLU A 122 1.62 -1.51 -11.30
CA GLU A 122 0.44 -2.27 -10.90
C GLU A 122 -0.14 -3.01 -12.10
N LYS A 123 -0.25 -4.33 -11.98
CA LYS A 123 -0.95 -5.17 -12.95
C LYS A 123 -2.09 -5.90 -12.26
N LYS A 124 -3.27 -5.91 -12.89
CA LYS A 124 -4.41 -6.70 -12.38
C LYS A 124 -4.24 -8.15 -12.84
N LEU A 125 -4.35 -9.09 -11.90
CA LEU A 125 -4.33 -10.53 -12.14
C LEU A 125 -5.75 -11.06 -12.38
N ASP A 126 -5.86 -12.21 -13.05
CA ASP A 126 -7.15 -12.84 -13.39
C ASP A 126 -7.91 -13.34 -12.16
N ASN A 127 -7.20 -13.65 -11.07
CA ASN A 127 -7.76 -14.02 -9.77
C ASN A 127 -8.34 -12.82 -8.99
N GLY A 128 -8.34 -11.62 -9.56
CA GLY A 128 -8.85 -10.40 -8.94
C GLY A 128 -7.86 -9.69 -7.99
N LEU A 129 -6.64 -10.21 -7.83
CA LEU A 129 -5.56 -9.56 -7.08
C LEU A 129 -4.81 -8.52 -7.94
N LEU A 130 -4.02 -7.70 -7.27
CA LEU A 130 -3.11 -6.73 -7.88
C LEU A 130 -1.67 -7.22 -7.67
N GLU A 131 -0.96 -7.45 -8.77
CA GLU A 131 0.48 -7.61 -8.75
C GLU A 131 1.12 -6.23 -8.69
N VAL A 132 2.01 -6.03 -7.72
CA VAL A 132 2.70 -4.76 -7.50
C VAL A 132 4.19 -5.00 -7.54
N ARG A 133 4.87 -4.39 -8.51
CA ARG A 133 6.31 -4.55 -8.71
C ARG A 133 7.05 -3.31 -8.23
N TYR A 134 7.89 -3.49 -7.22
CA TYR A 134 8.79 -2.46 -6.72
C TYR A 134 10.16 -2.67 -7.34
N ALA A 135 10.59 -1.70 -8.15
CA ALA A 135 11.92 -1.71 -8.72
C ALA A 135 12.92 -1.18 -7.67
N THR A 136 13.61 -2.10 -6.97
CA THR A 136 14.70 -1.73 -6.06
C THR A 136 16.04 -1.82 -6.80
N PHE A 137 17.06 -1.10 -6.34
CA PHE A 137 18.39 -1.06 -6.99
C PHE A 137 19.08 -2.43 -7.15
N ARG A 138 18.72 -3.43 -6.32
CA ARG A 138 19.29 -4.79 -6.37
C ARG A 138 18.37 -5.81 -7.05
N GLU A 139 17.08 -5.79 -6.74
CA GLU A 139 16.11 -6.80 -7.18
C GLU A 139 14.72 -6.17 -7.35
N THR A 140 13.92 -6.71 -8.27
CA THR A 140 12.50 -6.36 -8.39
C THR A 140 11.71 -7.18 -7.38
N GLU A 141 11.10 -6.51 -6.41
CA GLU A 141 10.23 -7.17 -5.45
C GLU A 141 8.80 -7.18 -5.98
N VAL A 142 8.20 -8.36 -6.06
CA VAL A 142 6.82 -8.53 -6.53
C VAL A 142 5.93 -8.85 -5.34
N TYR A 143 4.87 -8.09 -5.16
CA TYR A 143 3.89 -8.30 -4.10
C TYR A 143 2.50 -8.54 -4.69
N GLU A 144 1.75 -9.45 -4.07
CA GLU A 144 0.32 -9.58 -4.33
C GLU A 144 -0.48 -8.77 -3.29
N CYS A 145 -1.33 -7.88 -3.79
CA CYS A 145 -2.17 -6.98 -3.01
C CYS A 145 -3.65 -7.16 -3.35
N ARG A 146 -4.53 -6.87 -2.39
CA ARG A 146 -5.97 -6.72 -2.67
C ARG A 146 -6.29 -5.25 -2.92
N SER A 147 -7.16 -4.98 -3.89
CA SER A 147 -7.72 -3.64 -4.08
C SER A 147 -8.63 -3.29 -2.88
N ALA A 148 -8.40 -2.14 -2.27
CA ALA A 148 -9.24 -1.56 -1.21
C ALA A 148 -10.02 -0.39 -1.83
N GLY A 149 -11.00 -0.72 -2.66
CA GLY A 149 -11.75 0.26 -3.45
C GLY A 149 -10.97 0.81 -4.65
N LEU A 150 -11.36 2.00 -5.11
CA LEU A 150 -10.82 2.59 -6.35
C LEU A 150 -9.44 3.23 -6.17
N PHE A 151 -9.20 3.84 -5.01
CA PHE A 151 -8.05 4.70 -4.75
C PHE A 151 -6.96 4.04 -3.90
N ALA A 152 -7.29 2.98 -3.18
CA ALA A 152 -6.39 2.33 -2.25
C ALA A 152 -6.23 0.84 -2.53
N ARG A 153 -5.18 0.26 -1.96
CA ARG A 153 -4.87 -1.16 -1.91
C ARG A 153 -4.31 -1.51 -0.54
N THR A 154 -4.31 -2.78 -0.19
CA THR A 154 -3.63 -3.24 1.03
C THR A 154 -2.11 -3.15 0.84
N ALA A 155 -1.38 -2.73 1.87
CA ALA A 155 0.07 -2.89 1.93
C ALA A 155 0.42 -4.39 1.72
N GLY A 156 1.51 -4.67 0.99
CA GLY A 156 1.80 -5.98 0.40
C GLY A 156 1.61 -7.17 1.34
N ARG A 157 0.81 -8.17 0.94
CA ARG A 157 0.48 -9.34 1.78
C ARG A 157 1.39 -10.55 1.54
N ARG A 158 2.03 -10.63 0.37
CA ARG A 158 2.87 -11.78 -0.01
C ARG A 158 3.95 -11.35 -1.00
N LYS A 159 5.23 -11.51 -0.62
CA LYS A 159 6.37 -11.35 -1.54
C LYS A 159 6.46 -12.62 -2.40
N VAL A 160 6.28 -12.47 -3.71
CA VAL A 160 6.46 -13.57 -4.67
C VAL A 160 7.94 -13.64 -5.00
N SER A 161 8.57 -14.79 -4.74
CA SER A 161 9.99 -15.00 -5.02
C SER A 161 10.24 -14.87 -6.53
N SER A 162 11.29 -14.16 -6.91
CA SER A 162 11.64 -13.83 -8.30
C SER A 162 11.77 -15.06 -9.22
N LYS A 163 11.99 -16.26 -8.65
CA LYS A 163 12.03 -17.54 -9.41
C LYS A 163 10.67 -18.06 -9.85
N GLU A 164 9.59 -17.58 -9.23
CA GLU A 164 8.21 -17.99 -9.51
C GLU A 164 7.52 -17.02 -10.49
N ALA A 165 7.97 -15.76 -10.52
CA ALA A 165 7.49 -14.74 -11.45
C ALA A 165 7.95 -14.94 -12.91
N GLU A 166 8.98 -15.75 -13.15
CA GLU A 166 9.46 -16.12 -14.50
C GLU A 166 8.80 -17.40 -15.04
N ASN A 167 8.08 -18.15 -14.20
CA ASN A 167 7.33 -19.36 -14.57
C ASN A 167 5.82 -19.15 -14.44
N VAL A 168 5.29 -18.07 -15.01
CA VAL A 168 3.87 -18.01 -15.36
C VAL A 168 3.74 -18.58 -16.77
N PRO A 169 3.40 -19.87 -16.96
CA PRO A 169 3.06 -20.35 -18.29
C PRO A 169 1.86 -19.54 -18.78
N GLU A 170 2.01 -18.99 -19.98
CA GLU A 170 0.92 -18.45 -20.80
C GLU A 170 -0.04 -19.60 -21.12
N ILE A 171 -0.93 -19.95 -20.18
CA ILE A 171 -1.98 -20.93 -20.42
C ILE A 171 -3.01 -20.24 -21.31
N THR A 172 -2.82 -20.41 -22.61
CA THR A 172 -3.82 -20.13 -23.63
C THR A 172 -5.02 -21.05 -23.38
N VAL A 173 -6.11 -20.52 -22.82
CA VAL A 173 -7.37 -21.26 -22.67
C VAL A 173 -8.15 -21.20 -23.98
N SER A 174 -8.49 -22.36 -24.54
CA SER A 174 -9.67 -22.56 -25.40
C SER A 174 -9.94 -24.06 -25.66
N PRO A 175 -11.20 -24.46 -25.96
CA PRO A 175 -12.02 -25.21 -25.02
C PRO A 175 -12.36 -26.66 -25.46
N THR A 176 -12.85 -27.46 -24.51
CA THR A 176 -13.39 -28.83 -24.65
C THR A 176 -14.54 -28.91 -25.68
N PRO A 177 -14.72 -30.05 -26.39
CA PRO A 177 -15.65 -31.09 -25.91
C PRO A 177 -15.18 -32.56 -26.13
N ASN A 178 -15.62 -33.43 -25.21
CA ASN A 178 -15.53 -34.91 -25.16
C ASN A 178 -16.36 -35.63 -26.26
N PRO A 179 -16.46 -36.99 -26.36
CA PRO A 179 -15.67 -38.11 -25.80
C PRO A 179 -15.32 -39.23 -26.85
N THR A 180 -14.61 -40.32 -26.46
CA THR A 180 -14.90 -41.76 -26.78
C THR A 180 -13.63 -42.66 -26.95
N SER A 181 -13.53 -43.66 -26.05
CA SER A 181 -13.04 -45.06 -26.15
C SER A 181 -11.57 -45.48 -26.44
N VAL A 182 -10.89 -45.92 -25.36
CA VAL A 182 -10.19 -47.22 -25.05
C VAL A 182 -9.12 -47.85 -26.02
N PRO A 183 -8.23 -48.77 -25.59
CA PRO A 183 -6.96 -48.60 -24.83
C PRO A 183 -5.72 -49.22 -25.54
N SER A 184 -4.51 -49.03 -24.99
CA SER A 184 -3.38 -49.95 -25.17
C SER A 184 -2.49 -49.93 -23.92
N GLU A 185 -2.47 -51.08 -23.24
CA GLU A 185 -1.52 -51.52 -22.19
C GLU A 185 -0.10 -51.60 -22.80
N GLU A 186 1.03 -51.44 -22.10
CA GLU A 186 1.59 -52.20 -20.96
C GLU A 186 2.68 -51.34 -20.28
N GLU A 187 2.59 -51.11 -18.97
CA GLU A 187 3.27 -51.83 -17.87
C GLU A 187 4.58 -51.19 -17.39
N GLY A 188 4.54 -50.76 -16.13
CA GLY A 188 5.65 -50.19 -15.37
C GLY A 188 5.18 -49.54 -14.07
N ALA A 189 4.60 -50.38 -13.20
CA ALA A 189 4.26 -50.24 -11.76
C ALA A 189 4.84 -49.05 -10.96
N ASN A 190 4.22 -48.52 -9.90
CA ASN A 190 2.85 -48.52 -9.39
C ASN A 190 2.83 -47.46 -8.25
N GLU A 191 1.73 -46.70 -8.17
CA GLU A 191 1.11 -46.05 -7.00
C GLU A 191 2.00 -45.42 -5.91
N SER A 192 1.86 -44.12 -5.65
CA SER A 192 0.67 -43.67 -4.95
C SER A 192 0.15 -42.34 -5.48
N ALA A 193 -1.02 -42.41 -6.11
CA ALA A 193 -1.92 -41.29 -6.26
C ALA A 193 -2.23 -40.74 -4.87
N LYS A 194 -1.67 -39.58 -4.53
CA LYS A 194 -2.22 -38.76 -3.45
C LYS A 194 -3.48 -38.13 -4.03
N THR A 195 -4.61 -38.72 -3.68
CA THR A 195 -5.90 -38.03 -3.58
C THR A 195 -5.65 -36.61 -3.07
N GLU A 196 -6.10 -35.60 -3.80
CA GLU A 196 -6.32 -34.26 -3.24
C GLU A 196 -7.43 -34.42 -2.17
N GLN A 197 -7.04 -34.90 -0.99
CA GLN A 197 -7.80 -34.63 0.22
C GLN A 197 -7.71 -33.12 0.40
N GLU A 198 -8.86 -32.44 0.56
CA GLU A 198 -8.91 -31.13 1.19
C GLU A 198 -8.18 -31.24 2.53
N SER A 199 -6.88 -30.93 2.54
CA SER A 199 -6.08 -30.94 3.75
C SER A 199 -6.61 -29.82 4.63
N ASN A 200 -7.06 -30.16 5.83
CA ASN A 200 -7.53 -29.17 6.80
C ASN A 200 -6.40 -28.14 7.02
N PRO A 201 -6.61 -26.85 6.68
CA PRO A 201 -5.55 -25.85 6.77
C PRO A 201 -5.01 -25.71 8.20
N LEU A 202 -5.82 -26.01 9.21
CA LEU A 202 -5.44 -25.99 10.61
C LEU A 202 -4.45 -27.10 11.01
N GLU A 203 -4.14 -28.06 10.14
CA GLU A 203 -3.07 -29.03 10.40
C GLU A 203 -1.66 -28.46 10.14
N THR A 204 -1.57 -27.32 9.45
CA THR A 204 -0.34 -26.61 9.11
C THR A 204 -0.11 -25.41 10.04
N PRO A 205 1.13 -25.12 10.47
CA PRO A 205 1.41 -23.96 11.32
C PRO A 205 0.86 -22.65 10.75
N GLU A 206 0.91 -22.48 9.42
CA GLU A 206 0.41 -21.29 8.74
C GLU A 206 -1.10 -21.14 8.86
N GLY A 207 -1.86 -22.20 8.63
CA GLY A 207 -3.32 -22.14 8.71
C GLY A 207 -3.82 -21.94 10.13
N SER A 208 -3.21 -22.61 11.13
CA SER A 208 -3.51 -22.34 12.53
C SER A 208 -3.12 -20.93 12.94
N TYR A 209 -1.95 -20.45 12.52
CA TYR A 209 -1.51 -19.08 12.81
C TYR A 209 -2.47 -18.04 12.22
N GLN A 210 -2.96 -18.25 11.00
CA GLN A 210 -3.91 -17.33 10.37
C GLN A 210 -5.16 -17.17 11.22
N VAL A 211 -5.70 -18.27 11.77
CA VAL A 211 -6.85 -18.21 12.68
C VAL A 211 -6.52 -17.52 14.00
N LEU A 212 -5.35 -17.80 14.60
CA LEU A 212 -4.87 -17.10 15.78
C LEU A 212 -4.79 -15.58 15.54
N TYR A 213 -4.23 -15.18 14.39
CA TYR A 213 -4.09 -13.77 14.05
C TYR A 213 -5.46 -13.10 13.86
N ASP A 214 -6.32 -13.68 13.02
CA ASP A 214 -7.62 -13.09 12.70
C ASP A 214 -8.54 -13.03 13.93
N THR A 215 -8.40 -13.96 14.88
CA THR A 215 -9.29 -14.06 16.04
C THR A 215 -8.82 -13.23 17.23
N VAL A 216 -7.50 -13.20 17.52
CA VAL A 216 -6.97 -12.61 18.76
C VAL A 216 -5.92 -11.54 18.48
N LEU A 217 -4.89 -11.86 17.68
CA LEU A 217 -3.75 -10.95 17.57
C LEU A 217 -4.05 -9.68 16.77
N SER A 218 -5.01 -9.74 15.82
CA SER A 218 -5.41 -8.60 14.99
C SER A 218 -6.10 -7.47 15.78
N GLU A 219 -6.57 -7.75 17.01
CA GLU A 219 -7.11 -6.71 17.90
C GLU A 219 -6.01 -5.79 18.44
N THR A 220 -4.78 -6.32 18.59
CA THR A 220 -3.64 -5.59 19.17
C THR A 220 -2.64 -5.16 18.11
N TYR A 221 -2.36 -6.03 17.14
CA TYR A 221 -1.31 -5.84 16.14
C TYR A 221 -1.93 -5.63 14.77
N SER A 222 -1.55 -4.53 14.10
CA SER A 222 -2.02 -4.21 12.74
C SER A 222 -1.20 -4.89 11.64
N MET A 223 -0.06 -5.50 12.00
CA MET A 223 0.87 -6.13 11.08
C MET A 223 1.05 -7.63 11.40
N SER A 224 1.28 -8.41 10.35
CA SER A 224 1.76 -9.79 10.42
C SER A 224 2.66 -10.07 9.22
N ARG A 225 3.90 -10.48 9.47
CA ARG A 225 4.89 -10.87 8.45
C ARG A 225 5.34 -12.30 8.71
N PRO A 226 4.62 -13.31 8.16
CA PRO A 226 4.99 -14.71 8.30
C PRO A 226 6.33 -15.02 7.63
N GLY A 227 7.08 -15.93 8.22
CA GLY A 227 8.40 -16.34 7.76
C GLY A 227 8.84 -17.66 8.37
N TYR A 228 10.01 -18.10 7.94
CA TYR A 228 10.65 -19.33 8.39
C TYR A 228 12.07 -19.04 8.82
N ASN A 229 12.43 -19.44 10.04
CA ASN A 229 13.80 -19.26 10.51
C ASN A 229 14.74 -20.29 9.83
N ALA A 230 16.05 -20.16 10.03
CA ALA A 230 17.03 -21.06 9.43
C ALA A 230 16.89 -22.53 9.85
N LYS A 231 16.11 -22.83 10.91
CA LYS A 231 15.80 -24.19 11.37
C LYS A 231 14.48 -24.72 10.78
N GLY A 232 13.78 -23.92 9.97
CA GLY A 232 12.50 -24.28 9.37
C GLY A 232 11.30 -24.08 10.30
N ASN A 233 11.44 -23.39 11.43
CA ASN A 233 10.32 -23.10 12.31
C ASN A 233 9.56 -21.87 11.80
N PHE A 234 8.23 -22.00 11.75
CA PHE A 234 7.34 -20.91 11.43
C PHE A 234 7.40 -19.81 12.48
N TYR A 235 7.41 -18.56 12.04
CA TYR A 235 7.19 -17.39 12.88
C TYR A 235 6.48 -16.30 12.09
N SER A 236 5.97 -15.28 12.79
CA SER A 236 5.47 -14.06 12.17
C SER A 236 5.83 -12.84 13.00
N VAL A 237 6.34 -11.80 12.35
CA VAL A 237 6.62 -10.50 12.99
C VAL A 237 5.33 -9.68 13.03
N LEU A 238 4.95 -9.25 14.23
CA LEU A 238 3.72 -8.54 14.55
C LEU A 238 3.92 -7.02 14.72
N GLU A 239 5.09 -6.63 15.20
CA GLU A 239 5.46 -5.24 15.47
C GLU A 239 6.98 -5.08 15.34
N GLU A 240 7.43 -3.94 14.82
CA GLU A 240 8.84 -3.52 14.81
C GLU A 240 8.91 -2.09 15.36
N GLY A 241 9.87 -1.80 16.24
CA GLY A 241 9.94 -0.49 16.88
C GLY A 241 11.26 -0.22 17.60
N THR A 242 11.31 0.87 18.36
CA THR A 242 12.42 1.23 19.24
C THR A 242 11.93 1.42 20.66
N ALA A 243 12.59 0.78 21.63
CA ALA A 243 12.25 0.86 23.04
C ALA A 243 13.45 1.31 23.86
N GLU A 244 13.19 1.98 24.98
CA GLU A 244 14.22 2.24 25.97
C GLU A 244 14.53 0.97 26.75
N TYR A 245 15.76 0.50 26.64
CA TYR A 245 16.28 -0.66 27.35
C TYR A 245 17.62 -0.28 27.99
N GLU A 246 17.75 -0.45 29.30
CA GLU A 246 18.93 -0.05 30.08
C GLU A 246 19.43 1.38 29.80
N GLY A 247 18.49 2.34 29.64
CA GLY A 247 18.80 3.76 29.38
C GLY A 247 19.31 4.06 27.97
N ARG A 248 19.19 3.12 27.03
CA ARG A 248 19.51 3.31 25.60
C ARG A 248 18.29 2.95 24.75
N GLN A 249 18.12 3.65 23.62
CA GLN A 249 17.12 3.27 22.63
C GLN A 249 17.66 2.10 21.81
N VAL A 250 16.95 0.98 21.84
CA VAL A 250 17.30 -0.25 21.10
C VAL A 250 16.14 -0.66 20.20
N PRO A 251 16.40 -1.21 19.00
CA PRO A 251 15.37 -1.81 18.19
C PRO A 251 14.77 -3.03 18.89
N TYR A 252 13.46 -3.24 18.72
CA TYR A 252 12.77 -4.44 19.13
C TYR A 252 11.81 -4.92 18.05
N ASP A 253 11.47 -6.19 18.10
CA ASP A 253 10.31 -6.73 17.40
C ASP A 253 9.41 -7.54 18.35
N ILE A 254 8.16 -7.73 17.95
CA ILE A 254 7.25 -8.68 18.59
C ILE A 254 6.97 -9.78 17.57
N THR A 255 7.20 -11.03 17.95
CA THR A 255 7.05 -12.19 17.06
C THR A 255 6.16 -13.25 17.67
N ALA A 256 5.23 -13.80 16.87
CA ALA A 256 4.56 -15.05 17.17
C ALA A 256 5.36 -16.21 16.56
N VAL A 257 5.83 -17.14 17.37
CA VAL A 257 6.67 -18.26 16.94
C VAL A 257 5.93 -19.57 17.17
N TYR A 258 5.93 -20.46 16.17
CA TYR A 258 5.42 -21.82 16.35
C TYR A 258 6.32 -22.60 17.31
N ASP A 259 5.72 -23.17 18.36
CA ASP A 259 6.39 -23.99 19.37
C ASP A 259 6.32 -25.47 18.97
N ARG A 260 5.13 -26.07 19.10
CA ARG A 260 4.87 -27.48 18.76
C ARG A 260 3.37 -27.77 18.61
N LYS A 261 3.04 -29.00 18.19
CA LYS A 261 1.70 -29.56 18.39
C LYS A 261 1.53 -29.94 19.86
N SER A 262 0.31 -29.81 20.37
CA SER A 262 -0.03 -30.25 21.73
C SER A 262 0.24 -31.74 21.90
N ASP A 263 0.45 -32.17 23.15
CA ASP A 263 0.82 -33.56 23.45
C ASP A 263 -0.30 -34.56 23.10
N ASP A 264 -1.56 -34.11 23.12
CA ASP A 264 -2.74 -34.86 22.65
C ASP A 264 -2.95 -34.78 21.13
N GLY A 265 -2.14 -33.99 20.43
CA GLY A 265 -2.18 -33.82 18.98
C GLY A 265 -3.41 -33.10 18.46
N THR A 266 -4.16 -32.39 19.31
CA THR A 266 -5.40 -31.70 18.92
C THR A 266 -5.19 -30.24 18.55
N SER A 267 -4.08 -29.63 18.96
CA SER A 267 -3.86 -28.18 18.86
C SER A 267 -2.46 -27.83 18.35
N GLN A 268 -2.34 -26.67 17.70
CA GLN A 268 -1.03 -26.07 17.38
C GLN A 268 -0.71 -24.93 18.33
N TRP A 269 0.52 -24.91 18.83
CA TRP A 269 0.94 -23.96 19.85
C TRP A 269 1.86 -22.88 19.30
N PHE A 270 1.63 -21.66 19.77
CA PHE A 270 2.40 -20.47 19.43
C PHE A 270 2.82 -19.75 20.70
N VAL A 271 3.99 -19.13 20.67
CA VAL A 271 4.52 -18.29 21.75
C VAL A 271 4.80 -16.90 21.19
N LEU A 272 4.33 -15.87 21.90
CA LEU A 272 4.65 -14.48 21.60
C LEU A 272 5.92 -14.07 22.36
N TYR A 273 6.88 -13.57 21.61
CA TYR A 273 8.11 -12.98 22.13
C TYR A 273 8.18 -11.51 21.79
N LYS A 274 8.76 -10.72 22.68
CA LYS A 274 9.30 -9.41 22.41
C LYS A 274 10.83 -9.51 22.44
N ASN A 275 11.46 -9.37 21.28
CA ASN A 275 12.91 -9.50 21.17
C ASN A 275 13.55 -8.12 21.11
N TYR A 276 14.50 -7.85 21.99
CA TYR A 276 15.33 -6.65 21.96
C TYR A 276 16.63 -6.94 21.23
N TYR A 277 17.05 -6.06 20.34
CA TYR A 277 18.24 -6.25 19.52
C TYR A 277 19.33 -5.26 19.89
N LYS A 278 20.58 -5.73 19.84
CA LYS A 278 21.75 -4.86 19.79
C LYS A 278 22.22 -4.75 18.35
N GLU A 279 22.33 -3.53 17.87
CA GLU A 279 23.12 -3.24 16.67
C GLU A 279 24.56 -2.94 17.08
N THR A 280 25.48 -3.75 16.57
CA THR A 280 26.92 -3.45 16.54
C THR A 280 27.34 -3.24 15.09
N GLU A 281 28.48 -2.59 14.84
CA GLU A 281 28.95 -2.26 13.48
C GLU A 281 29.02 -3.47 12.52
N GLU A 282 29.09 -4.70 13.06
CA GLU A 282 29.25 -5.94 12.30
C GLU A 282 28.05 -6.90 12.36
N GLU A 283 27.16 -6.78 13.36
CA GLU A 283 26.08 -7.77 13.57
C GLU A 283 24.89 -7.21 14.37
N THR A 284 23.69 -7.69 14.02
CA THR A 284 22.46 -7.52 14.80
C THR A 284 22.22 -8.79 15.59
N SER A 285 22.24 -8.72 16.92
CA SER A 285 22.05 -9.88 17.80
C SER A 285 20.90 -9.65 18.79
N VAL A 286 20.16 -10.71 19.12
CA VAL A 286 19.12 -10.66 20.17
C VAL A 286 19.81 -10.52 21.52
N MET A 287 19.52 -9.44 22.23
CA MET A 287 19.97 -9.22 23.60
C MET A 287 19.14 -10.01 24.60
N GLU A 288 17.83 -9.85 24.50
CA GLU A 288 16.85 -10.44 25.41
C GLU A 288 15.56 -10.74 24.65
N ALA A 289 14.92 -11.84 24.99
CA ALA A 289 13.60 -12.22 24.51
C ALA A 289 12.66 -12.35 25.70
N GLU A 290 11.69 -11.46 25.78
CA GLU A 290 10.64 -11.45 26.80
C GLU A 290 9.42 -12.22 26.26
N ILE A 291 8.89 -13.18 27.03
CA ILE A 291 7.67 -13.89 26.65
C ILE A 291 6.47 -13.03 27.03
N LEU A 292 5.64 -12.67 26.06
CA LEU A 292 4.43 -11.90 26.31
C LEU A 292 3.21 -12.80 26.58
N GLY A 293 3.20 -14.01 26.02
CA GLY A 293 2.09 -14.94 26.20
C GLY A 293 2.20 -16.17 25.30
N GLY A 294 1.30 -17.13 25.50
CA GLY A 294 1.20 -18.32 24.68
C GLY A 294 -0.23 -18.54 24.20
N TYR A 295 -0.37 -19.10 23.01
CA TYR A 295 -1.66 -19.45 22.43
C TYR A 295 -1.69 -20.88 21.89
N ALA A 296 -2.87 -21.49 21.91
CA ALA A 296 -3.17 -22.77 21.29
C ALA A 296 -4.35 -22.62 20.34
N VAL A 297 -4.26 -23.25 19.16
CA VAL A 297 -5.34 -23.27 18.16
C VAL A 297 -5.78 -24.71 17.97
N HIS A 298 -7.04 -25.01 18.29
CA HIS A 298 -7.59 -26.36 18.12
C HIS A 298 -7.76 -26.68 16.64
N MET A 299 -7.16 -27.78 16.18
CA MET A 299 -7.02 -28.08 14.76
C MET A 299 -8.33 -28.51 14.09
N GLU A 300 -9.33 -28.97 14.83
CA GLU A 300 -10.64 -29.33 14.25
C GLU A 300 -11.64 -28.17 14.23
N THR A 301 -11.61 -27.32 15.25
CA THR A 301 -12.64 -26.29 15.49
C THR A 301 -12.16 -24.88 15.17
N GLY A 302 -10.84 -24.65 15.15
CA GLY A 302 -10.25 -23.32 15.03
C GLY A 302 -10.36 -22.47 16.29
N GLU A 303 -10.84 -23.04 17.41
CA GLU A 303 -10.92 -22.31 18.67
C GLU A 303 -9.52 -21.94 19.19
N VAL A 304 -9.37 -20.69 19.64
CA VAL A 304 -8.11 -20.14 20.13
C VAL A 304 -8.18 -20.01 21.65
N PHE A 305 -7.16 -20.53 22.33
CA PHE A 305 -7.03 -20.49 23.78
C PHE A 305 -5.72 -19.83 24.17
N GLU A 306 -5.76 -18.99 25.20
CA GLU A 306 -4.54 -18.56 25.89
C GLU A 306 -4.00 -19.71 26.74
N ARG A 307 -2.68 -19.88 26.75
CA ARG A 307 -1.99 -20.91 27.53
C ARG A 307 -0.93 -20.30 28.42
N GLU A 308 -0.82 -20.83 29.63
CA GLU A 308 0.35 -20.57 30.48
C GLU A 308 1.58 -21.30 29.91
N ILE A 309 2.72 -20.61 29.93
CA ILE A 309 4.01 -21.14 29.49
C ILE A 309 4.81 -21.48 30.74
N TYR A 310 4.93 -22.77 31.04
CA TYR A 310 5.73 -23.28 32.15
C TYR A 310 7.15 -23.64 31.67
N TRP A 311 8.15 -23.30 32.48
CA TRP A 311 9.57 -23.61 32.28
C TRP A 311 10.00 -24.91 32.98
#